data_AF-A0A817U6Y3-F1
#
_entry.id   AF-A0A817U6Y3-F1
#
_cell.length_a   1.000
_cell.length_b   1.000
_cell.length_c   1.000
_cell.angle_alpha   90.00
_cell.angle_beta   90.00
_cell.angle_gamma   90.00
#
_symmetry.space_group_name_H-M   'P 1'
#
loop_
_entity.id
_entity.type
_entity.pdbx_description
1 polymer ?
#
loop_
_entity_poly.entity_id
_entity_poly.type
_entity_poly.pdbx_seq_one_letter_code
_entity_poly.pdbx_strand_id
1 'polypeptide(L)'
;MIKFVALENNEEANELRKYFSIGNYVKILNGRFKGETGAVVAIDGTKDAMSIRTPDLQICKETATCVDSSGQFHQRDLVNVSSNKVGVVVRIEKEYLQLLNTNGKVEKVSIRSIKRNESEYNNN
;
A
#
# COMPACT_ATOMS: atom_id res chain seq x y z
N MET A 1 8.46 -3.39 2.41
CA MET A 1 8.66 -1.94 2.20
C MET A 1 9.09 -1.73 0.75
N ILE A 2 8.32 -1.01 -0.05
CA ILE A 2 8.65 -0.77 -1.47
C ILE A 2 9.68 0.36 -1.56
N LYS A 3 10.68 0.17 -2.42
CA LYS A 3 11.77 1.12 -2.68
C LYS A 3 11.49 1.84 -3.98
N PHE A 4 11.53 3.18 -3.98
CA PHE A 4 11.23 4.00 -5.15
C PHE A 4 12.45 4.75 -5.70
N VAL A 5 12.44 4.94 -7.02
CA VAL A 5 13.33 5.85 -7.75
C VAL A 5 12.48 7.01 -8.27
N ALA A 6 12.84 8.25 -7.91
CA ALA A 6 12.23 9.44 -8.48
C ALA A 6 12.95 9.80 -9.79
N LEU A 7 12.18 10.00 -10.87
CA LEU A 7 12.72 10.46 -12.15
C LEU A 7 12.39 11.93 -12.38
N GLU A 8 13.42 12.72 -12.67
CA GLU A 8 13.26 14.09 -13.14
C GLU A 8 13.11 14.11 -14.67
N ASN A 9 12.03 14.73 -15.16
CA ASN A 9 11.91 15.07 -16.58
C ASN A 9 12.16 16.57 -16.75
N ASN A 10 12.88 16.93 -17.82
CA ASN A 10 13.23 18.29 -18.17
C ASN A 10 12.34 18.81 -19.30
N GLU A 11 11.28 19.56 -18.97
CA GLU A 11 10.60 20.47 -19.92
C GLU A 11 10.07 21.71 -19.16
N GLU A 12 10.10 22.85 -19.84
CA GLU A 12 10.24 24.21 -19.30
C GLU A 12 8.97 24.88 -18.73
N ALA A 13 9.22 25.78 -17.76
CA ALA A 13 8.47 27.00 -17.41
C ALA A 13 7.06 26.92 -16.74
N ASN A 14 7.01 26.51 -15.45
CA ASN A 14 6.16 27.12 -14.39
C ASN A 14 6.54 26.57 -12.98
N GLU A 15 7.66 27.04 -12.43
CA GLU A 15 8.69 26.19 -11.82
C GLU A 15 8.56 25.84 -10.33
N LEU A 16 7.45 25.24 -9.90
CA LEU A 16 7.44 24.48 -8.64
C LEU A 16 7.48 22.98 -8.93
N ARG A 17 8.64 22.37 -8.68
CA ARG A 17 8.82 20.91 -8.73
C ARG A 17 8.75 20.33 -7.33
N LYS A 18 8.13 19.16 -7.20
CA LYS A 18 8.18 18.40 -5.95
C LYS A 18 9.60 17.88 -5.76
N TYR A 19 10.28 18.37 -4.74
CA TYR A 19 11.61 17.89 -4.39
C TYR A 19 11.51 16.72 -3.40
N PHE A 20 12.32 15.68 -3.60
CA PHE A 20 12.42 14.53 -2.70
C PHE A 20 13.88 14.22 -2.43
N SER A 21 14.17 13.75 -1.22
CA SER A 21 15.49 13.24 -0.85
C SER A 21 15.41 11.74 -0.56
N ILE A 22 16.53 11.04 -0.72
CA ILE A 22 16.67 9.64 -0.26
C ILE A 22 16.24 9.56 1.21
N GLY A 23 15.44 8.54 1.55
CA GLY A 23 14.85 8.35 2.86
C GLY A 23 13.51 9.04 3.07
N ASN A 24 13.06 9.93 2.17
CA ASN A 24 11.70 10.46 2.24
C ASN A 24 10.68 9.34 2.05
N TYR A 25 9.72 9.26 2.97
CA TYR A 25 8.53 8.43 2.80
C TYR A 25 7.56 9.13 1.87
N VAL A 26 7.12 8.40 0.85
CA VAL A 26 6.24 8.92 -0.19
C VAL A 26 5.07 7.99 -0.43
N LYS A 27 3.95 8.57 -0.86
CA LYS A 27 2.79 7.86 -1.42
C LYS A 27 2.66 8.17 -2.89
N ILE A 28 2.27 7.15 -3.66
CA ILE A 28 1.99 7.29 -5.07
C ILE A 28 0.56 7.79 -5.25
N LEU A 29 0.39 8.92 -5.94
CA LEU A 29 -0.91 9.56 -6.18
C LEU A 29 -1.59 9.06 -7.45
N ASN A 30 -0.80 8.71 -8.48
CA ASN A 30 -1.32 8.33 -9.80
C ASN A 30 -0.54 7.15 -10.41
N GLY A 31 -1.08 6.60 -11.50
CA GLY A 31 -0.48 5.47 -12.21
C GLY A 31 -0.78 4.11 -11.58
N ARG A 32 -0.07 3.08 -12.06
CA ARG A 32 -0.31 1.66 -11.74
C ARG A 32 -0.26 1.35 -10.24
N PHE A 33 0.57 2.09 -9.49
CA PHE A 33 0.84 1.83 -8.08
C PHE A 33 0.20 2.87 -7.15
N LYS A 34 -0.81 3.60 -7.63
CA LYS A 34 -1.58 4.58 -6.84
C LYS A 34 -2.02 3.98 -5.50
N GLY A 35 -1.72 4.69 -4.41
CA GLY A 35 -2.05 4.33 -3.04
C GLY A 35 -0.92 3.66 -2.27
N GLU A 36 0.06 3.06 -2.97
CA GLU A 36 1.22 2.45 -2.31
C GLU A 36 2.11 3.51 -1.64
N THR A 37 2.74 3.10 -0.54
CA THR A 37 3.68 3.90 0.24
C THR A 37 5.03 3.21 0.33
N GLY A 38 6.10 3.99 0.55
CA GLY A 38 7.46 3.46 0.58
C GLY A 38 8.48 4.59 0.69
N ALA A 39 9.76 4.21 0.81
CA ALA A 39 10.84 5.20 0.89
C ALA A 39 11.53 5.38 -0.45
N VAL A 40 11.92 6.62 -0.74
CA VAL A 40 12.83 6.95 -1.84
C VAL A 40 14.20 6.38 -1.50
N VAL A 41 14.77 5.54 -2.37
CA VAL A 41 16.10 4.95 -2.16
C VAL A 41 17.15 5.46 -3.13
N ALA A 42 16.72 6.06 -4.24
CA ALA A 42 17.58 6.70 -5.21
C ALA A 42 16.80 7.77 -5.98
N ILE A 43 17.55 8.68 -6.59
CA ILE A 43 17.08 9.75 -7.45
C ILE A 43 17.93 9.61 -8.72
N ASP A 44 17.30 9.58 -9.90
CA ASP A 44 17.97 9.39 -11.21
C ASP A 44 18.76 8.06 -11.41
N GLY A 45 18.05 6.92 -11.43
CA GLY A 45 18.57 5.56 -11.78
C GLY A 45 18.60 4.58 -10.58
N THR A 46 18.73 3.23 -10.67
CA THR A 46 19.01 2.21 -11.71
C THR A 46 17.93 1.09 -11.72
N LYS A 47 18.08 0.10 -12.61
CA LYS A 47 17.09 -0.89 -13.10
C LYS A 47 16.41 -1.83 -12.08
N ASP A 48 16.82 -1.84 -10.81
CA ASP A 48 16.33 -2.83 -9.82
C ASP A 48 15.28 -2.27 -8.84
N ALA A 49 14.78 -1.06 -9.09
CA ALA A 49 13.76 -0.42 -8.26
C ALA A 49 12.60 0.15 -9.10
N MET A 50 11.48 0.38 -8.43
CA MET A 50 10.28 0.90 -9.09
C MET A 50 10.45 2.39 -9.37
N SER A 51 10.52 2.74 -10.65
CA SER A 51 10.69 4.12 -11.10
C SER A 51 9.33 4.82 -11.20
N ILE A 52 9.17 5.93 -10.48
CA ILE A 52 7.93 6.73 -10.46
C ILE A 52 8.25 8.17 -10.82
N ARG A 53 7.37 8.81 -11.59
CA ARG A 53 7.52 10.23 -11.95
C ARG A 53 7.32 11.09 -10.70
N THR A 54 8.19 12.06 -10.51
CA THR A 54 8.18 13.00 -9.38
C THR A 54 6.81 13.70 -9.15
N PRO A 55 6.05 14.14 -10.18
CA PRO A 55 4.73 14.72 -9.99
C PRO A 55 3.70 13.77 -9.34
N ASP A 56 3.87 12.46 -9.54
CA ASP A 56 2.96 11.42 -9.04
C ASP A 56 3.29 10.98 -7.61
N LEU A 57 4.32 11.57 -6.99
CA LEU A 57 4.70 11.31 -5.60
C LEU A 57 4.22 12.44 -4.67
N GLN A 58 4.05 12.12 -3.40
CA GLN A 58 3.81 13.09 -2.34
C GLN A 58 4.51 12.61 -1.06
N ILE A 59 5.15 13.53 -0.32
CA ILE A 59 5.71 13.22 1.00
C ILE A 59 4.57 12.80 1.93
N CYS A 60 4.73 11.64 2.57
CA CYS A 60 3.77 11.12 3.53
C CYS A 60 4.44 10.98 4.89
N LYS A 61 3.80 11.58 5.90
CA LYS A 61 4.17 11.43 7.32
C LYS A 61 3.59 10.17 7.95
N GLU A 62 2.62 9.55 7.29
CA GLU A 62 2.04 8.28 7.70
C GLU A 62 2.94 7.12 7.26
N THR A 63 3.47 6.37 8.22
CA THR A 63 3.95 5.01 7.97
C THR A 63 2.74 4.14 7.65
N ALA A 64 2.44 3.96 6.37
CA ALA A 64 1.39 3.10 5.81
C ALA A 64 0.14 2.99 6.71
N THR A 65 -0.82 3.90 6.56
CA THR A 65 -2.10 3.80 7.26
C THR A 65 -2.73 2.44 7.00
N CYS A 66 -2.99 1.72 8.09
CA CYS A 66 -3.36 0.30 8.16
C CYS A 66 -4.80 0.04 7.72
N VAL A 67 -5.29 0.67 6.65
CA VAL A 67 -6.69 0.58 6.21
C VAL A 67 -6.76 0.41 4.69
N ASP A 68 -7.69 -0.41 4.23
CA ASP A 68 -7.98 -0.50 2.79
C ASP A 68 -8.64 0.78 2.27
N SER A 69 -8.74 0.93 0.94
CA SER A 69 -9.33 2.12 0.32
C SER A 69 -10.79 2.39 0.70
N SER A 70 -11.46 1.41 1.30
CA SER A 70 -12.85 1.46 1.73
C SER A 70 -13.00 1.49 3.26
N GLY A 71 -11.90 1.46 4.02
CA GLY A 71 -11.89 1.31 5.47
C GLY A 71 -12.49 -0.02 5.98
N GLN A 72 -12.64 -1.03 5.12
CA GLN A 72 -13.32 -2.29 5.46
C GLN A 72 -12.44 -3.24 6.27
N PHE A 73 -11.12 -3.20 6.05
CA PHE A 73 -10.15 -4.05 6.72
C PHE A 73 -9.02 -3.23 7.28
N HIS A 74 -8.54 -3.65 8.45
CA HIS A 74 -7.33 -3.15 9.09
C HIS A 74 -6.22 -4.18 9.09
N GLN A 75 -4.98 -3.68 9.09
CA GLN A 75 -3.84 -4.55 9.35
C GLN A 75 -4.00 -5.14 10.75
N ARG A 76 -3.71 -6.44 10.89
CA ARG A 76 -3.89 -7.28 12.08
C ARG A 76 -5.32 -7.75 12.34
N ASP A 77 -6.28 -7.43 11.47
CA ASP A 77 -7.61 -8.03 11.54
C ASP A 77 -7.52 -9.54 11.31
N LEU A 78 -8.27 -10.30 12.10
CA LEU A 78 -8.52 -11.71 11.83
C LEU A 78 -9.69 -11.82 10.86
N VAL A 79 -9.46 -12.37 9.68
CA VAL A 79 -10.47 -12.53 8.64
C VAL A 79 -10.78 -14.00 8.39
N ASN A 80 -12.07 -14.27 8.18
CA ASN A 80 -12.56 -15.58 7.76
C ASN A 80 -12.73 -15.55 6.22
N VAL A 81 -11.92 -16.35 5.53
CA VAL A 81 -11.96 -16.46 4.06
C VAL A 81 -12.94 -17.54 3.61
N SER A 82 -12.98 -18.66 4.34
CA SER A 82 -13.92 -19.77 4.14
C SER A 82 -14.09 -20.55 5.45
N SER A 83 -15.05 -21.48 5.49
CA SER A 83 -15.37 -22.29 6.69
C SER A 83 -14.18 -22.99 7.35
N ASN A 84 -13.10 -23.25 6.60
CA ASN A 84 -11.88 -23.90 7.08
C ASN A 84 -10.62 -23.01 6.97
N LYS A 85 -10.77 -21.73 6.60
CA LYS A 85 -9.62 -20.85 6.32
C LYS A 85 -9.78 -19.51 7.00
N VAL A 86 -8.95 -19.31 8.01
CA VAL A 86 -8.79 -18.04 8.72
C VAL A 86 -7.37 -17.54 8.55
N GLY A 87 -7.20 -16.23 8.62
CA GLY A 87 -5.87 -15.63 8.59
C GLY A 87 -5.86 -14.20 9.13
N VAL A 88 -4.69 -13.76 9.55
CA VAL A 88 -4.49 -12.38 10.03
C VAL A 88 -4.00 -11.52 8.87
N VAL A 89 -4.62 -10.35 8.67
CA VAL A 89 -4.20 -9.38 7.64
C VAL A 89 -2.82 -8.84 7.98
N VAL A 90 -1.81 -9.23 7.20
CA VAL A 90 -0.43 -8.73 7.38
C VAL A 90 -0.10 -7.59 6.42
N ARG A 91 -0.82 -7.50 5.30
CA ARG A 91 -0.71 -6.39 4.34
C ARG A 91 -2.03 -6.15 3.61
N ILE A 92 -2.33 -4.89 3.36
CA ILE A 92 -3.46 -4.44 2.57
C ILE A 92 -2.93 -3.86 1.26
N GLU A 93 -3.44 -4.33 0.13
CA GLU A 93 -3.23 -3.77 -1.20
C GLU A 93 -4.57 -3.26 -1.76
N LYS A 94 -4.54 -2.56 -2.91
CA LYS A 94 -5.75 -1.95 -3.50
C LYS A 94 -6.89 -2.95 -3.77
N GLU A 95 -6.57 -4.15 -4.24
CA GLU A 95 -7.57 -5.16 -4.63
C GLU A 95 -7.47 -6.48 -3.84
N TYR A 96 -6.44 -6.61 -3.00
CA TYR A 96 -6.08 -7.86 -2.34
C TYR A 96 -5.59 -7.63 -0.92
N LEU A 97 -5.77 -8.64 -0.06
CA LEU A 97 -5.14 -8.75 1.23
C LEU A 97 -4.06 -9.83 1.18
N GLN A 98 -2.97 -9.62 1.91
CA GLN A 98 -2.04 -10.70 2.24
C GLN A 98 -2.35 -11.17 3.65
N LEU A 99 -2.69 -12.44 3.78
CA LEU A 99 -3.13 -13.06 5.02
C LEU A 99 -2.09 -14.06 5.50
N LEU A 100 -1.68 -13.96 6.75
CA LEU A 100 -0.93 -15.02 7.43
C LEU A 100 -1.93 -16.07 7.92
N ASN A 101 -1.87 -17.27 7.36
CA ASN A 101 -2.72 -18.39 7.77
C ASN A 101 -2.16 -19.12 9.01
N THR A 102 -2.94 -20.04 9.55
CA THR A 102 -2.58 -20.85 10.73
C THR A 102 -1.38 -21.77 10.52
N ASN A 103 -1.03 -22.05 9.26
CA ASN A 103 0.15 -22.84 8.89
C ASN A 103 1.43 -21.99 8.78
N GLY A 104 1.36 -20.69 9.13
CA GLY A 104 2.49 -19.77 9.07
C GLY A 104 2.83 -19.28 7.66
N LYS A 105 1.95 -19.49 6.67
CA LYS A 105 2.16 -19.07 5.28
C LYS A 105 1.36 -17.80 4.96
N VAL A 106 1.97 -16.90 4.20
CA VAL A 106 1.31 -15.69 3.68
C VAL A 106 0.65 -16.00 2.34
N GLU A 107 -0.65 -15.72 2.22
CA GLU A 107 -1.44 -15.95 1.02
C GLU A 107 -2.19 -14.70 0.56
N LYS A 108 -2.26 -14.49 -0.75
CA LYS A 108 -2.96 -13.36 -1.36
C LYS A 108 -4.43 -13.70 -1.61
N VAL A 109 -5.34 -12.90 -1.09
CA VAL A 109 -6.80 -13.11 -1.18
C VAL A 109 -7.47 -11.85 -1.72
N SER A 110 -8.43 -12.01 -2.63
CA SER A 110 -9.19 -10.88 -3.18
C SER A 110 -10.14 -10.31 -2.12
N ILE A 111 -10.16 -9.00 -1.96
CA ILE A 111 -11.04 -8.29 -1.00
C ILE A 111 -12.52 -8.66 -1.27
N ARG A 112 -12.91 -8.80 -2.54
CA ARG A 112 -14.29 -9.14 -2.94
C ARG A 112 -14.74 -10.53 -2.49
N SER A 113 -13.80 -11.43 -2.17
CA SER A 113 -14.10 -12.82 -1.80
C SER A 113 -14.32 -13.02 -0.30
N ILE A 114 -13.98 -12.01 0.53
CA ILE A 114 -14.04 -12.11 1.98
C ILE A 114 -15.44 -11.66 2.44
N LYS A 115 -16.17 -12.55 3.10
CA LYS A 115 -17.45 -12.20 3.72
C LYS A 115 -17.18 -11.53 5.07
N ARG A 116 -17.82 -10.39 5.31
CA ARG A 116 -17.78 -9.74 6.63
C ARG A 116 -18.58 -10.61 7.60
N ASN A 117 -17.96 -11.04 8.68
CA ASN A 117 -18.73 -11.43 9.85
C ASN A 117 -19.23 -10.12 10.45
N GLU A 118 -20.49 -9.79 10.23
CA GLU A 118 -21.18 -8.82 11.07
C GLU A 118 -21.16 -9.39 12.48
N SER A 119 -20.19 -8.96 13.30
CA SER A 119 -20.31 -9.12 14.73
C SER A 119 -21.50 -8.27 15.14
N GLU A 120 -22.66 -8.91 15.28
CA GLU A 120 -23.81 -8.41 16.00
C GLU A 120 -23.32 -7.90 17.36
N TYR A 121 -23.09 -6.60 17.48
CA TYR A 121 -23.10 -5.93 18.77
C TYR A 121 -24.58 -5.80 19.18
N ASN A 122 -25.21 -6.94 19.48
CA ASN A 122 -26.48 -6.99 20.18
C ASN A 122 -26.21 -6.56 21.62
N ASN A 123 -26.33 -5.26 21.88
CA ASN A 123 -26.47 -4.73 23.22
C ASN A 123 -27.75 -5.31 23.83
N ASN A 124 -27.58 -6.16 24.83
CA ASN A 124 -28.64 -6.54 25.77
C ASN A 124 -28.38 -5.78 27.08
#